data_AF-A0A3C0I9Q2-F1
#
_entry.id   AF-A0A3C0I9Q2-F1
#
_cell.length_a   1.000
_cell.length_b   1.000
_cell.length_c   1.000
_cell.angle_alpha   90.00
_cell.angle_beta   90.00
_cell.angle_gamma   90.00
#
_symmetry.space_group_name_H-M   'P 1'
#
loop_
_entity.id
_entity.type
_entity.pdbx_description
1 polymer ?
#
loop_
_entity_poly.entity_id
_entity_poly.type
_entity_poly.pdbx_seq_one_letter_code
_entity_poly.pdbx_strand_id
1 'polypeptide(L)'
;MEIILDSPFVEISFDKSQRKLLAVWKDQTATMSNDQYKELFEQIAGLLELHKPDHWLGDIRKFGFFVIPELQEWIATAIMPRFIQAGLKKMAMLASENFIAQLSIEQTTDEMEKNSQEASPLQVRYFDNDQAAQDWFLGKTV
;
A
#
# COMPACT_ATOMS: atom_id res chain seq x y z
N MET A 1 -18.35 -3.64 -5.67
CA MET A 1 -17.01 -4.17 -5.32
C MET A 1 -17.06 -5.68 -5.40
N GLU A 2 -16.01 -6.29 -5.92
CA GLU A 2 -15.88 -7.75 -6.09
C GLU A 2 -14.64 -8.21 -5.33
N ILE A 3 -14.76 -9.24 -4.47
CA ILE A 3 -13.60 -9.82 -3.78
C ILE A 3 -12.82 -10.66 -4.79
N ILE A 4 -11.54 -10.35 -4.95
CA ILE A 4 -10.63 -11.00 -5.92
C ILE A 4 -9.52 -11.81 -5.24
N LEU A 5 -9.31 -11.60 -3.95
CA LEU A 5 -8.45 -12.42 -3.10
C LEU A 5 -8.99 -12.40 -1.67
N ASP A 6 -9.13 -13.56 -1.06
CA ASP A 6 -9.38 -13.67 0.37
C ASP A 6 -8.42 -14.71 0.94
N SER A 7 -7.55 -14.25 1.83
CA SER A 7 -6.53 -15.06 2.48
C SER A 7 -6.61 -14.85 4.00
N PRO A 8 -5.91 -15.67 4.80
CA PRO A 8 -5.79 -15.42 6.24
C PRO A 8 -5.20 -14.03 6.57
N PHE A 9 -4.48 -13.40 5.64
CA PHE A 9 -3.68 -12.20 5.92
C PHE A 9 -4.26 -10.91 5.33
N VAL A 10 -4.95 -11.01 4.21
CA VAL A 10 -5.52 -9.87 3.50
C VAL A 10 -6.77 -10.30 2.73
N GLU A 11 -7.76 -9.42 2.74
CA GLU A 11 -8.88 -9.46 1.80
C GLU A 11 -8.69 -8.34 0.78
N ILE A 12 -8.78 -8.66 -0.51
CA ILE A 12 -8.66 -7.69 -1.59
C ILE A 12 -9.94 -7.69 -2.41
N SER A 13 -10.50 -6.50 -2.56
CA SER A 13 -11.63 -6.25 -3.44
C SER A 13 -11.28 -5.22 -4.52
N PHE A 14 -11.92 -5.35 -5.66
CA PHE A 14 -11.76 -4.45 -6.79
C PHE A 14 -13.07 -3.77 -7.16
N ASP A 15 -12.99 -2.45 -7.35
CA ASP A 15 -14.03 -1.61 -7.90
C ASP A 15 -13.68 -1.27 -9.36
N LYS A 16 -14.34 -1.98 -10.28
CA LYS A 16 -14.19 -1.78 -11.73
C LYS A 16 -14.60 -0.36 -12.17
N SER A 17 -15.61 0.24 -11.52
CA SER A 17 -16.13 1.56 -11.90
C SER A 17 -15.16 2.69 -11.55
N GLN A 18 -14.45 2.54 -10.44
CA GLN A 18 -13.47 3.52 -9.95
C GLN A 18 -12.02 3.14 -10.25
N ARG A 19 -11.80 1.98 -10.90
CA ARG A 19 -10.48 1.36 -11.10
C ARG A 19 -9.67 1.38 -9.81
N LYS A 20 -10.30 0.97 -8.72
CA LYS A 20 -9.78 1.07 -7.36
C LYS A 20 -9.67 -0.30 -6.71
N LEU A 21 -8.51 -0.60 -6.16
CA LEU A 21 -8.26 -1.79 -5.37
C LEU A 21 -8.33 -1.42 -3.88
N LEU A 22 -9.03 -2.22 -3.09
CA LEU A 22 -9.10 -2.11 -1.64
C LEU A 22 -8.46 -3.37 -1.05
N ALA A 23 -7.41 -3.21 -0.26
CA ALA A 23 -6.73 -4.28 0.46
C ALA A 23 -6.88 -4.06 1.97
N VAL A 24 -7.59 -4.95 2.65
CA VAL A 24 -7.79 -4.91 4.10
C VAL A 24 -6.89 -5.96 4.74
N TRP A 25 -5.82 -5.50 5.39
CA TRP A 25 -4.85 -6.37 6.05
C TRP A 25 -5.39 -6.80 7.43
N LYS A 26 -5.19 -8.08 7.74
CA LYS A 26 -5.70 -8.74 8.94
C LYS A 26 -4.61 -8.88 9.99
N ASP A 27 -5.00 -9.03 11.25
CA ASP A 27 -4.10 -9.18 12.40
C ASP A 27 -3.27 -10.47 12.35
N GLN A 28 -3.73 -11.49 11.63
CA GLN A 28 -2.97 -12.72 11.38
C GLN A 28 -1.66 -12.47 10.60
N THR A 29 -1.47 -11.28 10.01
CA THR A 29 -0.18 -10.88 9.43
C THR A 29 0.97 -10.94 10.45
N ALA A 30 0.68 -10.77 11.74
CA ALA A 30 1.69 -10.89 12.81
C ALA A 30 2.36 -12.27 12.89
N THR A 31 1.73 -13.32 12.36
CA THR A 31 2.27 -14.69 12.34
C THR A 31 2.77 -15.12 10.96
N MET A 32 2.83 -14.19 10.00
CA MET A 32 3.28 -14.47 8.65
C MET A 32 4.80 -14.75 8.64
N SER A 33 5.23 -15.66 7.78
CA SER A 33 6.64 -15.89 7.46
C SER A 33 7.10 -15.02 6.30
N ASN A 34 8.42 -14.84 6.15
CA ASN A 34 9.01 -14.10 5.04
C ASN A 34 8.59 -14.67 3.66
N ASP A 35 8.46 -15.99 3.56
CA ASP A 35 8.05 -16.64 2.30
C ASP A 35 6.57 -16.37 2.00
N GLN A 36 5.69 -16.47 3.00
CA GLN A 36 4.28 -16.11 2.85
C GLN A 36 4.10 -14.63 2.48
N TYR A 37 4.93 -13.75 3.03
CA TYR A 37 4.95 -12.33 2.65
C TYR A 37 5.29 -12.15 1.18
N LYS A 38 6.38 -12.79 0.70
CA LYS A 38 6.78 -12.73 -0.71
C LYS A 38 5.72 -13.30 -1.63
N GLU A 39 5.22 -14.50 -1.34
CA GLU A 39 4.17 -15.15 -2.11
C GLU A 39 2.91 -14.29 -2.21
N LEU A 40 2.52 -13.66 -1.11
CA LEU A 40 1.35 -12.79 -1.09
C LEU A 40 1.56 -11.55 -1.97
N PHE A 41 2.70 -10.88 -1.88
CA PHE A 41 2.99 -9.72 -2.74
C PHE A 41 3.17 -10.07 -4.21
N GLU A 42 3.68 -11.26 -4.53
CA GLU A 42 3.70 -11.80 -5.89
C GLU A 42 2.28 -12.00 -6.44
N GLN A 43 1.37 -12.57 -5.65
CA GLN A 43 -0.04 -12.71 -6.02
C GLN A 43 -0.70 -11.35 -6.24
N ILE A 44 -0.45 -10.39 -5.33
CA ILE A 44 -0.98 -9.03 -5.46
C ILE A 44 -0.46 -8.35 -6.73
N ALA A 45 0.82 -8.49 -7.06
CA ALA A 45 1.38 -7.96 -8.30
C ALA A 45 0.65 -8.52 -9.53
N GLY A 46 0.37 -9.83 -9.55
CA GLY A 46 -0.43 -10.46 -10.60
C GLY A 46 -1.87 -9.91 -10.70
N LEU A 47 -2.52 -9.63 -9.57
CA LEU A 47 -3.84 -9.01 -9.54
C LEU A 47 -3.82 -7.58 -10.10
N LEU A 48 -2.78 -6.80 -9.77
CA LEU A 48 -2.60 -5.46 -10.32
C LEU A 48 -2.37 -5.50 -11.83
N GLU A 49 -1.53 -6.42 -12.31
CA GLU A 49 -1.27 -6.60 -13.74
C GLU A 49 -2.53 -6.99 -14.53
N LEU A 50 -3.40 -7.80 -13.92
CA LEU A 50 -4.67 -8.25 -14.50
C LEU A 50 -5.73 -7.15 -14.51
N HIS A 51 -5.95 -6.48 -13.37
CA HIS A 51 -7.06 -5.55 -13.18
C HIS A 51 -6.70 -4.09 -13.49
N LYS A 52 -5.41 -3.76 -13.52
CA LYS A 52 -4.85 -2.43 -13.81
C LYS A 52 -5.54 -1.29 -13.05
N PRO A 53 -5.62 -1.36 -11.71
CA PRO A 53 -6.17 -0.27 -10.91
C PRO A 53 -5.32 1.00 -11.03
N ASP A 54 -5.97 2.15 -10.98
CA ASP A 54 -5.29 3.46 -10.90
C ASP A 54 -5.00 3.83 -9.44
N HIS A 55 -5.83 3.32 -8.52
CA HIS A 55 -5.83 3.66 -7.11
C HIS A 55 -5.81 2.41 -6.24
N TRP A 56 -5.03 2.44 -5.16
CA TRP A 56 -5.00 1.43 -4.13
C TRP A 56 -5.33 2.08 -2.79
N LEU A 57 -6.34 1.56 -2.09
CA LEU A 57 -6.62 1.85 -0.69
C LEU A 57 -6.21 0.66 0.18
N GLY A 58 -5.19 0.82 1.02
CA GLY A 58 -4.65 -0.23 1.88
C GLY A 58 -4.99 0.05 3.33
N ASP A 59 -5.80 -0.78 3.97
CA ASP A 59 -6.06 -0.70 5.40
C ASP A 59 -5.02 -1.53 6.15
N ILE A 60 -4.05 -0.85 6.74
CA ILE A 60 -2.94 -1.44 7.50
C ILE A 60 -3.10 -1.24 9.00
N ARG A 61 -4.26 -0.80 9.50
CA ARG A 61 -4.49 -0.57 10.94
C ARG A 61 -4.28 -1.83 11.79
N LYS A 62 -4.47 -3.01 11.20
CA LYS A 62 -4.24 -4.32 11.83
C LYS A 62 -3.00 -5.04 11.30
N PHE A 63 -2.19 -4.39 10.45
CA PHE A 63 -0.99 -5.02 9.91
C PHE A 63 0.06 -5.16 11.02
N GLY A 64 0.47 -6.40 11.31
CA GLY A 64 1.38 -6.73 12.41
C GLY A 64 2.65 -7.46 11.99
N PHE A 65 2.88 -7.67 10.69
CA PHE A 65 4.09 -8.33 10.21
C PHE A 65 5.31 -7.42 10.33
N PHE A 66 6.41 -7.96 10.87
CA PHE A 66 7.68 -7.25 10.97
C PHE A 66 8.45 -7.35 9.64
N VAL A 67 8.48 -6.26 8.88
CA VAL A 67 9.18 -6.21 7.59
C VAL A 67 10.67 -5.94 7.82
N ILE A 68 11.50 -6.98 7.67
CA ILE A 68 12.97 -6.84 7.75
C ILE A 68 13.53 -6.04 6.56
N PRO A 69 14.73 -5.42 6.68
CA PRO A 69 15.32 -4.61 5.61
C PRO A 69 15.41 -5.31 4.26
N GLU A 70 15.76 -6.60 4.24
CA GLU A 70 15.85 -7.41 3.02
C GLU A 70 14.50 -7.50 2.27
N LEU A 71 13.38 -7.56 3.01
CA LEU A 71 12.04 -7.56 2.42
C LEU A 71 11.65 -6.17 1.93
N GLN A 72 12.07 -5.11 2.62
CA GLN A 72 11.83 -3.73 2.16
C GLN A 72 12.54 -3.47 0.83
N GLU A 73 13.81 -3.89 0.72
CA GLU A 73 14.58 -3.77 -0.52
C GLU A 73 13.95 -4.60 -1.65
N TRP A 74 13.52 -5.83 -1.35
CA TRP A 74 12.82 -6.68 -2.33
C TRP A 74 11.51 -6.05 -2.81
N ILE A 75 10.70 -5.46 -1.91
CA ILE A 75 9.48 -4.73 -2.31
C ILE A 75 9.84 -3.57 -3.24
N ALA A 76 10.83 -2.76 -2.88
CA ALA A 76 11.24 -1.58 -3.64
C ALA A 76 11.77 -1.93 -5.04
N THR A 77 12.52 -3.03 -5.16
CA THR A 77 13.25 -3.39 -6.39
C THR A 77 12.49 -4.37 -7.30
N ALA A 78 11.67 -5.27 -6.73
CA ALA A 78 10.98 -6.32 -7.49
C ALA A 78 9.47 -6.05 -7.65
N ILE A 79 8.81 -5.50 -6.62
CA ILE A 79 7.35 -5.40 -6.58
C ILE A 79 6.84 -4.02 -6.98
N MET A 80 7.41 -2.94 -6.44
CA MET A 80 6.99 -1.57 -6.78
C MET A 80 7.07 -1.24 -8.27
N PRO A 81 8.11 -1.67 -9.03
CA PRO A 81 8.15 -1.45 -10.48
C PRO A 81 6.97 -2.11 -11.20
N ARG A 82 6.54 -3.30 -10.76
CA ARG A 82 5.38 -4.00 -11.34
C ARG A 82 4.08 -3.26 -11.06
N PHE A 83 3.93 -2.68 -9.87
CA PHE A 83 2.75 -1.88 -9.52
C PHE A 83 2.66 -0.64 -10.41
N ILE A 84 3.78 0.06 -10.62
CA ILE A 84 3.88 1.21 -11.51
C ILE A 84 3.56 0.80 -12.96
N GLN A 85 4.15 -0.29 -13.46
CA GLN A 85 3.92 -0.80 -14.81
C GLN A 85 2.47 -1.26 -15.04
N ALA A 86 1.81 -1.76 -14.00
CA ALA A 86 0.39 -2.10 -14.03
C ALA A 86 -0.53 -0.86 -14.14
N GLY A 87 0.02 0.35 -13.97
CA GLY A 87 -0.70 1.62 -14.10
C GLY A 87 -1.15 2.24 -12.78
N LEU A 88 -0.66 1.74 -11.65
CA LEU A 88 -0.98 2.29 -10.34
C LEU A 88 -0.36 3.69 -10.18
N LYS A 89 -1.18 4.67 -9.79
CA LYS A 89 -0.77 6.08 -9.67
C LYS A 89 -0.74 6.56 -8.22
N LYS A 90 -1.68 6.09 -7.41
CA LYS A 90 -1.88 6.54 -6.02
C LYS A 90 -2.14 5.36 -5.09
N MET A 91 -1.41 5.32 -3.99
CA MET A 91 -1.64 4.44 -2.85
C MET A 91 -2.00 5.28 -1.63
N ALA A 92 -3.19 5.07 -1.09
CA ALA A 92 -3.59 5.58 0.21
C ALA A 92 -3.50 4.45 1.24
N MET A 93 -2.78 4.69 2.32
CA MET A 93 -2.58 3.73 3.40
C MET A 93 -3.33 4.22 4.64
N LEU A 94 -4.39 3.52 5.03
CA LEU A 94 -5.11 3.79 6.26
C LEU A 94 -4.34 3.16 7.42
N ALA A 95 -3.85 4.00 8.31
CA ALA A 95 -3.05 3.59 9.46
C ALA A 95 -3.62 4.17 10.74
N SER A 96 -3.14 3.69 11.89
CA SER A 96 -3.50 4.29 13.16
C SER A 96 -2.83 5.66 13.32
N GLU A 97 -3.45 6.56 14.09
CA GLU A 97 -2.87 7.87 14.41
C GLU A 97 -1.47 7.74 15.01
N ASN A 98 -1.26 6.74 15.88
CA ASN A 98 0.04 6.43 16.47
C ASN A 98 1.09 6.09 15.41
N PHE A 99 0.73 5.30 14.39
CA PHE A 99 1.65 4.94 13.31
C PHE A 99 2.01 6.16 12.45
N ILE A 100 1.03 7.02 12.15
CA ILE A 100 1.26 8.25 11.37
C ILE A 100 2.15 9.23 12.16
N ALA A 101 1.93 9.35 13.47
CA ALA A 101 2.76 10.16 14.34
C ALA A 101 4.20 9.64 14.39
N GLN A 102 4.39 8.32 14.49
CA GLN A 102 5.72 7.70 14.43
C GLN A 102 6.42 7.97 13.09
N LEU A 103 5.72 7.77 11.96
CA LEU A 103 6.27 8.07 10.63
C LEU A 103 6.67 9.54 10.50
N SER A 104 5.89 10.46 11.05
CA SER A 104 6.20 11.89 10.99
C SER A 104 7.48 12.21 11.77
N ILE A 105 7.70 11.57 12.92
CA ILE A 105 8.94 11.71 13.69
C ILE A 105 10.14 11.13 12.92
N GLU A 106 9.98 9.94 12.33
CA GLU A 106 11.02 9.29 11.52
C GLU A 106 11.38 10.15 10.30
N GLN A 107 10.38 10.67 9.58
CA GLN A 107 10.60 11.54 8.42
C GLN A 107 11.24 12.88 8.78
N THR A 108 10.83 13.54 9.86
CA THR A 108 11.51 14.77 10.33
C THR A 108 12.96 14.51 10.77
N THR A 109 13.29 13.27 11.17
CA THR A 109 14.65 12.87 11.53
C THR A 109 15.48 12.49 10.28
N ASP A 110 14.86 11.90 9.26
CA ASP A 110 15.47 11.47 7.99
C ASP A 110 15.52 12.55 6.90
N GLU A 111 14.88 13.71 7.11
CA GLU A 111 14.80 14.83 6.16
C GLU A 111 16.17 15.47 5.82
N MET A 112 17.28 14.98 6.37
CA MET A 112 18.63 15.32 5.93
C MET A 112 19.12 14.55 4.69
N GLU A 113 18.44 13.48 4.23
CA GLU A 113 18.98 12.60 3.16
C GLU A 113 18.18 12.50 1.84
N LYS A 114 17.00 13.12 1.68
CA LYS A 114 16.14 12.92 0.47
C LYS A 114 15.79 14.16 -0.35
N ASN A 115 16.75 15.06 -0.53
CA ASN A 115 16.69 16.13 -1.56
C ASN A 115 17.21 15.66 -2.93
N SER A 116 16.67 14.57 -3.49
CA SER A 116 16.91 14.14 -4.88
C SER A 116 15.58 13.67 -5.48
N GLN A 117 14.92 14.55 -6.23
CA GLN A 117 14.90 14.56 -7.71
C GLN A 117 13.98 13.48 -8.32
N GLU A 118 13.02 13.99 -9.12
CA GLU A 118 12.02 13.31 -9.93
C GLU A 118 10.74 12.87 -9.20
N ALA A 119 9.61 13.43 -9.65
CA ALA A 119 8.28 13.07 -9.18
C ALA A 119 8.05 11.58 -9.48
N SER A 120 8.15 10.74 -8.44
CA SER A 120 7.82 9.32 -8.54
C SER A 120 6.47 9.14 -9.24
N PRO A 121 6.35 8.26 -10.26
CA PRO A 121 5.09 8.01 -10.96
C PRO A 121 4.01 7.45 -10.03
N LEU A 122 4.41 6.90 -8.88
CA LEU A 122 3.53 6.41 -7.83
C LEU A 122 3.60 7.33 -6.60
N GLN A 123 2.45 7.87 -6.21
CA GLN A 123 2.31 8.65 -4.99
C GLN A 123 1.77 7.77 -3.87
N VAL A 124 2.45 7.78 -2.71
CA VAL A 124 1.99 7.05 -1.51
C VAL A 124 1.70 8.07 -0.42
N ARG A 125 0.53 7.97 0.23
CA ARG A 125 0.15 8.81 1.37
C ARG A 125 -0.53 8.00 2.46
N TYR A 126 -0.37 8.44 3.70
CA TYR A 126 -0.98 7.83 4.87
C TYR A 126 -2.13 8.70 5.37
N PHE A 127 -3.19 8.05 5.84
CA PHE A 127 -4.40 8.70 6.33
C PHE A 127 -4.89 7.98 7.60
N ASP A 128 -5.44 8.76 8.53
CA ASP A 128 -6.09 8.24 9.74
C ASP A 128 -7.57 7.84 9.49
N ASN A 129 -8.16 8.33 8.40
CA ASN A 129 -9.56 8.09 8.06
C ASN A 129 -9.81 7.91 6.55
N ASP A 130 -10.85 7.12 6.24
CA ASP A 130 -11.22 6.73 4.88
C ASP A 130 -11.67 7.92 4.02
N GLN A 131 -12.31 8.92 4.61
CA GLN A 131 -12.87 10.06 3.88
C GLN A 131 -11.75 10.92 3.27
N ALA A 132 -10.71 11.22 4.05
CA ALA A 132 -9.54 11.96 3.58
C ALA A 132 -8.82 11.23 2.43
N ALA A 133 -8.71 9.90 2.51
CA ALA A 133 -8.14 9.09 1.42
C ALA A 133 -8.98 9.18 0.13
N GLN A 134 -10.31 9.14 0.25
CA GLN A 134 -11.22 9.27 -0.90
C GLN A 134 -11.16 10.65 -1.54
N ASP A 135 -11.18 11.71 -0.75
CA ASP A 135 -11.10 13.08 -1.26
C ASP A 135 -9.77 13.32 -2.00
N TRP A 136 -8.66 12.76 -1.50
CA TRP A 136 -7.38 12.79 -2.19
C TRP A 136 -7.36 12.01 -3.51
N PHE A 137 -8.03 10.87 -3.60
CA PHE A 137 -8.19 10.16 -4.88
C PHE A 137 -8.95 10.98 -5.90
N LEU A 138 -10.02 11.67 -5.47
CA LEU A 138 -10.84 12.54 -6.31
C LEU A 138 -10.15 13.87 -6.68
N GLY A 139 -8.97 14.15 -6.14
CA GLY A 139 -8.27 15.41 -6.36
C GLY A 139 -8.96 16.62 -5.72
N LYS A 140 -9.83 16.38 -4.74
CA LYS A 140 -10.37 17.45 -3.90
C LYS A 140 -9.27 17.88 -2.95
N THR A 141 -8.99 19.17 -2.94
CA THR A 141 -8.07 19.77 -1.97
C THR A 141 -8.68 19.63 -0.58
N VAL A 142 -8.01 18.88 0.31
CA VAL A 142 -8.25 18.90 1.76
C VAL A 142 -7.44 20.05 2.33
#